data_AF-A0A562BTC4-F1
#
_entry.id   AF-A0A562BTC4-F1
#
_cell.length_a   1.000
_cell.length_b   1.000
_cell.length_c   1.000
_cell.angle_alpha   90.00
_cell.angle_beta   90.00
_cell.angle_gamma   90.00
#
_symmetry.space_group_name_H-M   'P 1'
#
loop_
_entity.id
_entity.type
_entity.pdbx_description
1 polymer ?
#
loop_
_entity_poly.entity_id
_entity_poly.type
_entity_poly.pdbx_seq_one_letter_code
_entity_poly.pdbx_strand_id
1 'polypeptide(L)'
;MSFESTIERWMAEFREEGLREGWLEGLRDGIREGRREGEARLVAAQLTERFGELPPSVTAQIECATSETLHFWACRLVHAQQLCDVFGD
;
A
#
# COMPACT_ATOMS: atom_id res chain seq x y z
N MET A 1 -43.38 22.14 -9.68
CA MET A 1 -42.67 20.87 -9.44
C MET A 1 -43.29 20.20 -8.23
N SER A 2 -43.46 18.88 -8.22
CA SER A 2 -44.08 18.11 -7.13
C SER A 2 -43.05 17.76 -6.05
N PHE A 3 -43.49 17.57 -4.82
CA PHE A 3 -42.66 17.08 -3.72
C PHE A 3 -42.00 15.72 -4.04
N GLU A 4 -42.76 14.82 -4.66
CA GLU A 4 -42.28 13.49 -5.11
C GLU A 4 -41.12 13.63 -6.10
N SER A 5 -41.23 14.52 -7.09
CA SER A 5 -40.16 14.77 -8.07
C SER A 5 -38.88 15.35 -7.45
N THR A 6 -39.00 16.07 -6.33
CA THR A 6 -37.84 16.59 -5.60
C THR A 6 -37.14 15.48 -4.82
N ILE A 7 -37.89 14.57 -4.20
CA ILE A 7 -37.35 13.41 -3.48
C ILE A 7 -36.64 12.45 -4.45
N GLU A 8 -37.26 12.15 -5.59
CA GLU A 8 -36.66 11.27 -6.61
C GLU A 8 -35.32 11.82 -7.11
N ARG A 9 -35.26 13.14 -7.37
CA ARG A 9 -34.02 13.80 -7.76
C ARG A 9 -32.96 13.72 -6.67
N TRP A 10 -33.32 14.03 -5.42
CA TRP A 10 -32.39 13.92 -4.28
C TRP A 10 -31.86 12.49 -4.12
N MET A 11 -32.73 11.48 -4.19
CA MET A 11 -32.33 10.07 -4.09
C MET A 11 -31.38 9.65 -5.23
N ALA A 12 -31.59 10.17 -6.43
CA ALA A 12 -30.70 9.93 -7.56
C ALA A 12 -29.33 10.61 -7.35
N GLU A 13 -29.32 11.86 -6.90
CA GLU A 13 -28.11 12.64 -6.60
C GLU A 13 -27.27 11.95 -5.50
N PHE A 14 -27.90 11.57 -4.37
CA PHE A 14 -27.22 10.86 -3.29
C PHE A 14 -26.63 9.52 -3.73
N ARG A 15 -27.35 8.77 -4.59
CA ARG A 15 -26.84 7.51 -5.11
C ARG A 15 -25.62 7.73 -6.01
N GLU A 16 -25.69 8.74 -6.87
CA GLU A 16 -24.57 9.08 -7.75
C GLU A 16 -23.35 9.55 -6.96
N GLU A 17 -23.56 10.39 -5.95
CA GLU A 17 -22.52 10.86 -5.04
C GLU A 17 -21.87 9.68 -4.30
N GLY A 18 -22.66 8.80 -3.68
CA GLY A 18 -22.12 7.63 -2.96
C GLY A 18 -21.34 6.67 -3.86
N LEU A 19 -21.75 6.50 -5.13
CA LEU A 19 -20.99 5.70 -6.10
C LEU A 19 -19.66 6.36 -6.46
N ARG A 20 -19.65 7.69 -6.64
CA ARG A 20 -18.42 8.44 -6.93
C ARG A 20 -17.45 8.41 -5.76
N GLU A 21 -17.94 8.63 -4.54
CA GLU A 21 -17.13 8.58 -3.32
C GLU A 21 -16.54 7.19 -3.12
N GLY A 22 -17.35 6.13 -3.22
CA GLY A 22 -16.87 4.75 -3.09
C GLY A 22 -15.85 4.38 -4.15
N TRP A 23 -16.01 4.85 -5.39
CA TRP A 23 -15.02 4.64 -6.44
C TRP A 23 -13.70 5.36 -6.16
N LEU A 24 -13.75 6.63 -5.71
CA LEU A 24 -12.57 7.41 -5.37
C LEU A 24 -11.81 6.80 -4.17
N GLU A 25 -12.53 6.35 -3.15
CA GLU A 25 -11.95 5.69 -1.99
C GLU A 25 -11.28 4.37 -2.38
N GLY A 26 -11.98 3.52 -3.14
CA GLY A 26 -11.43 2.26 -3.64
C GLY A 26 -10.19 2.44 -4.51
N LEU A 27 -10.19 3.45 -5.38
CA LEU A 27 -9.01 3.79 -6.20
C LEU A 27 -7.83 4.24 -5.33
N ARG A 28 -8.08 5.13 -4.36
CA ARG A 28 -7.05 5.64 -3.45
C ARG A 28 -6.42 4.50 -2.65
N ASP A 29 -7.24 3.61 -2.10
CA ASP A 29 -6.79 2.51 -1.27
C ASP A 29 -6.07 1.45 -2.12
N GLY A 30 -6.56 1.15 -3.33
CA GLY A 30 -5.89 0.27 -4.28
C GLY A 30 -4.53 0.79 -4.73
N ILE A 31 -4.39 2.10 -4.98
CA ILE A 31 -3.09 2.72 -5.31
C ILE A 31 -2.14 2.62 -4.11
N ARG A 32 -2.62 2.89 -2.89
CA ARG A 32 -1.80 2.82 -1.68
C ARG A 32 -1.29 1.39 -1.43
N GLU A 33 -2.18 0.41 -1.51
CA GLU A 33 -1.82 -1.00 -1.30
C GLU A 33 -0.90 -1.50 -2.41
N GLY A 34 -1.23 -1.24 -3.68
CA GLY A 34 -0.39 -1.66 -4.81
C GLY A 34 1.01 -1.05 -4.76
N ARG A 35 1.15 0.19 -4.29
CA ARG A 35 2.45 0.81 -4.07
C ARG A 35 3.24 0.09 -2.96
N ARG A 36 2.61 -0.16 -1.81
CA ARG A 36 3.23 -0.86 -0.66
C ARG A 36 3.67 -2.27 -1.04
N GLU A 37 2.82 -3.04 -1.72
CA GLU A 37 3.16 -4.37 -2.24
C GLU A 37 4.33 -4.31 -3.22
N GLY A 38 4.36 -3.32 -4.11
CA GLY A 38 5.46 -3.11 -5.05
C GLY A 38 6.79 -2.81 -4.35
N GLU A 39 6.77 -1.92 -3.35
CA GLU A 39 7.94 -1.60 -2.52
C GLU A 39 8.42 -2.85 -1.74
N ALA A 40 7.51 -3.64 -1.17
CA ALA A 40 7.83 -4.88 -0.45
C ALA A 40 8.52 -5.91 -1.37
N ARG A 41 7.95 -6.14 -2.57
CA ARG A 41 8.54 -7.04 -3.57
C ARG A 41 9.93 -6.58 -3.99
N LEU A 42 10.13 -5.27 -4.19
CA LEU A 42 11.42 -4.72 -4.57
C LEU A 42 12.46 -4.90 -3.47
N VAL A 43 12.12 -4.58 -2.21
CA VAL A 43 13.03 -4.75 -1.07
C VAL A 43 13.38 -6.22 -0.88
N ALA A 44 12.41 -7.13 -0.93
CA ALA A 44 12.65 -8.56 -0.85
C ALA A 44 13.58 -9.06 -1.96
N ALA A 45 13.37 -8.62 -3.21
CA ALA A 45 14.22 -8.99 -4.34
C ALA A 45 15.65 -8.50 -4.15
N GLN A 46 15.85 -7.24 -3.75
CA GLN A 46 17.19 -6.67 -3.54
C GLN A 46 17.93 -7.34 -2.36
N LEU A 47 17.21 -7.65 -1.27
CA LEU A 47 17.77 -8.37 -0.14
C LEU A 47 18.16 -9.80 -0.53
N THR A 48 17.31 -10.48 -1.32
CA THR A 48 17.59 -11.84 -1.80
C THR A 48 18.81 -11.85 -2.72
N GLU A 49 18.90 -10.88 -3.64
CA GLU A 49 20.06 -10.75 -4.55
C GLU A 49 21.36 -10.50 -3.77
N ARG A 50 21.29 -9.70 -2.71
CA ARG A 50 22.49 -9.28 -1.97
C ARG A 50 22.94 -10.30 -0.93
N PHE A 51 22.01 -10.94 -0.23
CA PHE A 51 22.28 -11.77 0.95
C PHE A 51 21.87 -13.23 0.77
N GLY A 52 21.27 -13.60 -0.37
CA GLY A 52 20.78 -14.95 -0.64
C GLY A 52 19.38 -15.20 -0.08
N GLU A 53 19.01 -16.47 0.10
CA GLU A 53 17.69 -16.85 0.59
C GLU A 53 17.35 -16.18 1.94
N LEU A 54 16.20 -15.51 1.98
CA LEU A 54 15.76 -14.77 3.16
C LEU A 54 15.07 -15.69 4.17
N PRO A 55 15.37 -15.56 5.47
CA PRO A 55 14.64 -16.29 6.50
C PRO A 55 13.13 -15.98 6.43
N PRO A 56 12.24 -16.96 6.71
CA PRO A 56 10.79 -16.73 6.69
C PRO A 56 10.33 -15.57 7.58
N SER A 57 11.00 -15.33 8.70
CA SER A 57 10.72 -14.19 9.58
C SER A 57 10.95 -12.84 8.91
N VAL A 58 11.99 -12.74 8.08
CA VAL A 58 12.33 -11.52 7.34
C VAL A 58 11.30 -11.26 6.23
N THR A 59 10.92 -12.31 5.49
CA THR A 59 9.88 -12.20 4.46
C THR A 59 8.56 -11.73 5.06
N ALA A 60 8.13 -12.31 6.18
CA ALA A 60 6.92 -11.87 6.88
C ALA A 60 7.02 -10.41 7.38
N GLN A 61 8.20 -9.99 7.83
CA GLN A 61 8.43 -8.61 8.26
C GLN A 61 8.30 -7.63 7.08
N ILE A 62 8.79 -7.99 5.89
CA ILE A 62 8.66 -7.21 4.65
C ILE A 62 7.22 -7.14 4.17
N GLU A 63 6.50 -8.26 4.20
CA GLU A 63 5.10 -8.32 3.78
C GLU A 63 4.18 -7.48 4.67
N CYS A 64 4.49 -7.32 5.96
CA CYS A 64 3.71 -6.54 6.91
C CYS A 64 4.19 -5.08 7.07
N ALA A 65 5.31 -4.70 6.46
CA ALA A 65 5.87 -3.37 6.62
C ALA A 65 5.05 -2.29 5.90
N THR A 66 5.06 -1.08 6.47
CA THR A 66 4.49 0.11 5.83
C THR A 66 5.39 0.59 4.70
N SER A 67 4.85 1.38 3.77
CA SER A 67 5.65 2.01 2.72
C SER A 67 6.82 2.84 3.25
N GLU A 68 6.64 3.52 4.39
CA GLU A 68 7.69 4.32 5.02
C GLU A 68 8.83 3.42 5.54
N THR A 69 8.49 2.35 6.24
CA THR A 69 9.46 1.35 6.72
C THR A 69 10.19 0.68 5.56
N LEU A 70 9.47 0.30 4.50
CA LEU A 70 10.06 -0.29 3.29
C LEU A 70 11.04 0.67 2.61
N HIS A 71 10.67 1.95 2.49
CA HIS A 71 11.56 2.96 1.95
C HIS A 71 12.82 3.14 2.79
N PHE A 72 12.67 3.17 4.12
CA PHE A 72 13.81 3.26 5.03
C PHE A 72 14.76 2.06 4.89
N TRP A 73 14.23 0.85 4.80
CA TRP A 73 15.04 -0.35 4.53
C TRP A 73 15.71 -0.31 3.16
N ALA A 74 15.02 0.17 2.12
CA ALA A 74 15.62 0.35 0.80
C ALA A 74 16.83 1.30 0.83
N CYS A 75 16.73 2.42 1.58
CA CYS A 75 17.84 3.35 1.77
C CYS A 75 19.00 2.71 2.56
N ARG A 76 18.71 2.00 3.66
CA ARG A 76 19.73 1.30 4.47
C ARG A 76 20.42 0.19 3.70
N LEU A 77 19.69 -0.51 2.84
CA LEU A 77 20.21 -1.59 2.02
C LEU A 77 21.37 -1.15 1.12
N VAL A 78 21.47 0.12 0.75
CA VAL A 78 22.60 0.61 -0.05
C VAL A 78 23.94 0.52 0.71
N HIS A 79 23.90 0.63 2.04
CA HIS A 79 25.10 0.72 2.89
C HIS A 79 25.30 -0.46 3.85
N ALA A 80 24.27 -1.27 4.06
CA ALA A 80 24.30 -2.46 4.91
C ALA A 80 25.51 -3.36 4.58
N GLN A 81 26.15 -4.01 5.55
CA GLN A 81 27.18 -5.03 5.30
C GLN A 81 26.62 -6.43 5.50
N GLN A 82 25.59 -6.54 6.34
CA GLN A 82 24.90 -7.78 6.67
C GLN A 82 23.38 -7.55 6.77
N LEU A 83 22.62 -8.64 6.69
CA LEU A 83 21.16 -8.58 6.61
C LEU A 83 20.52 -7.78 7.76
N CYS A 84 21.01 -7.94 8.99
CA CYS A 84 20.45 -7.23 10.15
C CYS A 84 20.70 -5.71 10.13
N ASP A 85 21.67 -5.21 9.37
CA ASP A 85 21.94 -3.77 9.27
C ASP A 85 20.81 -3.03 8.54
N VAL A 86 19.94 -3.76 7.86
CA VAL A 86 18.78 -3.19 7.15
C VAL A 86 17.62 -2.93 8.11
N PHE A 87 17.43 -3.78 9.12
CA PHE A 87 16.21 -3.85 9.93
C PHE A 87 16.26 -3.14 11.28
N GLY A 88 17.23 -2.25 11.52
CA GLY A 88 17.30 -1.53 12.80
C GLY A 88 16.15 -0.54 13.00
N ASP A 89 16.02 -0.07 14.24
CA ASP A 89 15.11 1.02 14.63
C ASP A 89 15.39 2.32 13.85
#